data_AF-A0A832DLN3-F1
#
_entry.id   AF-A0A832DLN3-F1
#
_cell.length_a   1.000
_cell.length_b   1.000
_cell.length_c   1.000
_cell.angle_alpha   90.00
_cell.angle_beta   90.00
_cell.angle_gamma   90.00
#
_symmetry.space_group_name_H-M   'P 1'
#
loop_
_entity.id
_entity.type
_entity.pdbx_description
1 polymer ?
#
loop_
_entity_poly.entity_id
_entity_poly.type
_entity_poly.pdbx_seq_one_letter_code
_entity_poly.pdbx_strand_id
1 'polypeptide(L)'
;MYELKPEYAGRLLECPACGRRLRAGGGAPRRPAAPDADPAFERDVFLLRERVLTITAKYEVWAEEGTPILYVERPTYPVRTLLAYALAAVAAMAVAGWAAGAAQGADEAMAPLVALAGSALTVATFVVVSLSARPLRHVTVYRDESRREVVLRILQDQRVAFVMRSYTVLTAAGVMLARLRKNYLHNVVRKRWYVEMPPGRRLVMAIEDSIVLSLLRRVLGSFFGLLRTNFVLVDLAGGEGATLGEFNRKFTLLDRYVLDLGGDADRRLDRRIALALGVMLDTGERR
;
A
#
# COMPACT_ATOMS: atom_id res chain seq x y z
N MET A 1 33.66 3.04 29.51
CA MET A 1 32.86 3.06 28.26
C MET A 1 32.69 1.60 27.85
N TYR A 2 31.48 1.05 27.90
CA TYR A 2 31.24 -0.35 27.52
C TYR A 2 31.10 -0.41 26.00
N GLU A 3 32.02 -1.09 25.32
CA GLU A 3 31.84 -1.44 23.90
C GLU A 3 30.85 -2.60 23.81
N LEU A 4 29.68 -2.31 23.24
CA LEU A 4 28.66 -3.30 22.96
C LEU A 4 29.12 -4.18 21.81
N LYS A 5 29.17 -5.50 22.03
CA LYS A 5 29.43 -6.46 20.95
C LYS A 5 28.38 -6.32 19.84
N PRO A 6 28.76 -6.43 18.57
CA PRO A 6 27.87 -6.20 17.42
C PRO A 6 26.64 -7.11 17.41
N GLU A 7 26.73 -8.30 18.02
CA GLU A 7 25.64 -9.26 18.18
C GLU A 7 24.43 -8.75 19.01
N TYR A 8 24.59 -7.66 19.76
CA TYR A 8 23.52 -7.06 20.55
C TYR A 8 22.88 -5.84 19.91
N ALA A 9 23.31 -5.41 18.71
CA ALA A 9 22.76 -4.25 18.02
C ALA A 9 21.24 -4.36 17.83
N GLY A 10 20.50 -3.30 18.18
CA GLY A 10 19.04 -3.23 18.05
C GLY A 10 18.24 -3.98 19.13
N ARG A 11 18.88 -4.79 19.99
CA ARG A 11 18.18 -5.48 21.09
C ARG A 11 17.90 -4.54 22.27
N LEU A 12 16.78 -4.79 22.96
CA LEU A 12 16.50 -4.18 24.27
C LEU A 12 17.36 -4.88 25.32
N LEU A 13 18.31 -4.16 25.90
CA LEU A 13 19.17 -4.66 26.96
C LEU A 13 18.78 -4.00 28.28
N GLU A 14 18.83 -4.76 29.36
CA GLU A 14 18.60 -4.22 30.70
C GLU A 14 19.95 -3.83 31.30
N CYS A 15 20.07 -2.58 31.75
CA CYS A 15 21.28 -2.10 32.39
C CYS A 15 21.41 -2.73 33.79
N PRO A 16 22.46 -3.51 34.07
CA PRO A 16 22.60 -4.19 35.35
C PRO A 16 22.86 -3.22 36.53
N ALA A 17 23.30 -2.00 36.26
CA ALA A 17 23.60 -1.00 37.29
C ALA A 17 22.37 -0.19 37.75
N CYS A 18 21.35 -0.03 36.89
CA CYS A 18 20.19 0.82 37.20
C CYS A 18 18.84 0.23 36.78
N GLY A 19 18.80 -1.00 36.26
CA GLY A 19 17.58 -1.67 35.79
C GLY A 19 16.93 -1.02 34.56
N ARG A 20 17.53 0.04 34.00
CA ARG A 20 16.95 0.77 32.87
C ARG A 20 17.10 -0.05 31.59
N ARG A 21 16.00 -0.23 30.87
CA ARG A 21 15.99 -0.88 29.56
C ARG A 21 16.46 0.10 28.49
N LEU A 22 17.56 -0.22 27.83
CA LEU A 22 18.22 0.59 26.81
C LEU A 22 18.36 -0.23 25.52
N ARG A 23 18.02 0.36 24.39
CA ARG A 23 18.21 -0.29 23.08
C ARG A 23 19.66 -0.07 22.63
N ALA A 24 20.39 -1.16 22.41
CA ALA A 24 21.77 -1.10 21.96
C ALA A 24 21.87 -0.48 20.55
N GLY A 25 22.72 0.54 20.40
CA GLY A 25 22.91 1.29 19.14
C GLY A 25 22.15 2.62 19.05
N GLY A 26 21.37 3.02 20.07
CA GLY A 26 20.60 4.27 20.05
C GLY A 26 21.39 5.59 20.25
N GLY A 27 22.72 5.55 20.15
CA GLY A 27 23.61 6.68 20.46
C GLY A 27 24.19 7.43 19.26
N ALA A 28 23.95 6.99 18.03
CA ALA A 28 24.32 7.78 16.86
C ALA A 28 23.48 9.07 16.84
N PRO A 29 24.06 10.26 16.55
CA PRO A 29 23.28 11.48 16.42
C PRO A 29 22.20 11.25 15.37
N ARG A 30 20.93 11.28 15.81
CA ARG A 30 19.76 11.17 14.95
C ARG A 30 19.94 12.14 13.79
N ARG A 31 19.87 11.64 12.55
CA ARG A 31 19.82 12.52 11.40
C ARG A 31 18.62 13.46 11.60
N PRO A 32 18.81 14.80 11.51
CA PRO A 32 17.71 15.73 11.68
C PRO A 32 16.59 15.39 10.70
N ALA A 33 15.34 15.62 11.12
CA ALA A 33 14.19 15.48 10.24
C ALA A 33 14.43 16.33 8.97
N ALA A 34 13.85 15.92 7.84
CA ALA A 34 13.91 16.74 6.64
C ALA A 34 13.43 18.17 6.98
N PRO A 35 14.06 19.23 6.45
CA PRO A 35 13.81 20.61 6.88
C PRO A 35 12.35 21.08 6.78
N ASP A 36 11.51 20.39 6.00
CA ASP A 36 10.07 20.64 5.85
C ASP A 36 9.18 19.52 6.45
N ALA A 37 9.69 18.73 7.40
CA ALA A 37 8.94 17.63 7.98
C ALA A 37 8.05 18.13 9.14
N ASP A 38 6.73 18.03 8.96
CA ASP A 38 5.74 18.26 10.02
C ASP A 38 6.10 17.44 11.28
N PRO A 39 5.99 18.00 12.51
CA PRO A 39 6.26 17.31 13.78
C PRO A 39 5.56 15.96 13.96
N ALA A 40 4.46 15.71 13.25
CA ALA A 40 3.78 14.41 13.20
C ALA A 40 4.72 13.29 12.75
N PHE A 41 5.68 13.58 11.87
CA PHE A 41 6.60 12.60 11.29
C PHE A 41 7.92 12.47 12.06
N GLU A 42 8.14 13.23 13.13
CA GLU A 42 9.32 13.09 13.97
C GLU A 42 9.23 11.89 14.93
N ARG A 43 8.60 10.80 14.48
CA ARG A 43 8.28 9.62 15.26
C ARG A 43 8.75 8.36 14.55
N ASP A 44 9.02 7.34 15.34
CA ASP A 44 9.45 6.03 14.83
C ASP A 44 8.30 5.02 14.86
N VAL A 45 7.23 5.27 15.61
CA VAL A 45 6.06 4.38 15.70
C VAL A 45 4.78 5.11 15.29
N PHE A 46 3.99 4.49 14.41
CA PHE A 46 2.68 4.97 13.99
C PHE A 46 1.63 3.87 14.18
N LEU A 47 0.53 4.22 14.84
CA LEU A 47 -0.60 3.32 15.06
C LEU A 47 -1.73 3.68 14.09
N LEU A 48 -1.99 2.85 13.09
CA LEU A 48 -3.06 3.06 12.13
C LEU A 48 -4.32 2.36 12.63
N ARG A 49 -5.39 3.13 12.84
CA ARG A 49 -6.70 2.65 13.28
C ARG A 49 -7.75 2.96 12.22
N GLU A 50 -8.48 1.94 11.79
CA GLU A 50 -9.60 2.11 10.86
C GLU A 50 -10.88 2.46 11.63
N ARG A 51 -11.62 3.49 11.16
CA ARG A 51 -12.98 3.76 11.65
C ARG A 51 -13.97 2.89 10.89
N VAL A 52 -14.69 2.03 11.61
CA VAL A 52 -15.74 1.16 11.04
C VAL A 52 -17.01 1.98 10.77
N LEU A 53 -17.81 1.59 9.77
CA LEU A 53 -19.15 2.11 9.43
C LEU A 53 -19.25 3.38 8.56
N THR A 54 -18.20 3.77 7.82
CA THR A 54 -18.29 4.89 6.86
C THR A 54 -18.11 4.45 5.41
N ILE A 55 -18.92 5.01 4.50
CA ILE A 55 -18.85 4.74 3.05
C ILE A 55 -17.44 5.04 2.50
N THR A 56 -16.75 6.02 3.09
CA THR A 56 -15.32 6.32 2.87
C THR A 56 -14.47 5.58 3.90
N ALA A 57 -13.39 4.92 3.48
CA ALA A 57 -12.41 4.38 4.43
C ALA A 57 -11.61 5.53 5.06
N LYS A 58 -11.79 5.74 6.35
CA LYS A 58 -11.16 6.80 7.15
C LYS A 58 -10.23 6.13 8.16
N TYR A 59 -8.94 6.50 8.13
CA TYR A 59 -7.99 6.05 9.13
C TYR A 59 -7.56 7.20 10.00
N GLU A 60 -7.36 6.91 11.27
CA GLU A 60 -6.64 7.79 12.17
C GLU A 60 -5.26 7.20 12.41
N VAL A 61 -4.25 8.05 12.30
CA VAL A 61 -2.90 7.72 12.69
C VAL A 61 -2.69 8.28 14.08
N TRP A 62 -2.35 7.40 15.01
CA TRP A 62 -2.12 7.73 16.40
C TRP A 62 -0.62 7.61 16.71
N ALA A 63 -0.16 8.47 17.62
CA ALA A 63 1.15 8.34 18.24
C ALA A 63 1.16 7.19 19.27
N GLU A 64 2.36 6.80 19.70
CA GLU A 64 2.56 5.77 20.72
C GLU A 64 1.87 6.14 22.04
N GLU A 65 1.83 7.43 22.38
CA GLU A 65 1.20 7.96 23.60
C GLU A 65 -0.33 7.92 23.54
N GLY A 66 -0.92 7.44 22.44
CA GLY A 66 -2.36 7.33 22.29
C GLY A 66 -3.04 8.67 21.99
N THR A 67 -2.38 9.57 21.25
CA THR A 67 -3.00 10.79 20.70
C THR A 67 -3.15 10.68 19.18
N PRO A 68 -4.29 11.11 18.59
CA PRO A 68 -4.43 11.17 17.15
C PRO A 68 -3.54 12.29 16.58
N ILE A 69 -2.74 11.97 15.58
CA ILE A 69 -1.77 12.91 14.99
C ILE A 69 -2.03 13.21 13.52
N LEU A 70 -2.60 12.29 12.75
CA LEU A 70 -2.93 12.50 11.34
C LEU A 70 -4.24 11.78 10.99
N TYR A 71 -4.88 12.26 9.94
CA TYR A 71 -6.11 11.69 9.42
C TYR A 71 -5.96 11.31 7.96
N VAL A 72 -6.28 10.07 7.60
CA VAL A 72 -6.13 9.57 6.23
C VAL A 72 -7.50 9.33 5.63
N GLU A 73 -7.71 9.93 4.47
CA GLU A 73 -8.93 9.75 3.69
C GLU A 73 -8.63 9.00 2.41
N ARG A 74 -9.38 7.92 2.20
CA ARG A 74 -9.43 7.19 0.94
C ARG A 74 -10.84 7.32 0.35
N PRO A 75 -11.01 8.08 -0.74
CA PRO A 75 -12.30 8.23 -1.38
C PRO A 75 -12.74 6.90 -2.01
N THR A 76 -13.99 6.55 -1.76
CA THR A 76 -14.69 5.47 -2.47
C THR A 76 -15.63 6.13 -3.46
N TYR A 77 -15.68 5.60 -4.69
CA TYR A 77 -16.55 6.12 -5.74
C TYR A 77 -17.54 5.03 -6.20
N PRO A 78 -18.43 4.55 -5.31
CA PRO A 78 -19.32 3.44 -5.62
C PRO A 78 -20.24 3.77 -6.81
N VAL A 79 -20.91 4.92 -6.78
CA VAL A 79 -21.80 5.35 -7.88
C VAL A 79 -21.06 5.52 -9.20
N ARG A 80 -19.89 6.18 -9.22
CA ARG A 80 -19.10 6.31 -10.45
C ARG A 80 -18.58 4.96 -10.96
N THR A 81 -18.32 4.01 -10.06
CA THR A 81 -17.94 2.65 -10.45
C THR A 81 -19.13 1.92 -11.09
N LEU A 82 -20.35 2.09 -10.56
CA LEU A 82 -21.57 1.56 -11.18
C LEU A 82 -21.83 2.18 -12.56
N LEU A 83 -21.68 3.51 -12.70
CA LEU A 83 -21.79 4.18 -13.99
C LEU A 83 -20.76 3.69 -15.01
N ALA A 84 -19.52 3.42 -14.58
CA ALA A 84 -18.50 2.82 -15.44
C ALA A 84 -18.90 1.42 -15.94
N TYR A 85 -19.57 0.61 -15.09
CA TYR A 85 -20.11 -0.68 -15.51
C TYR A 85 -21.29 -0.55 -16.47
N ALA A 86 -22.20 0.38 -16.22
CA ALA A 86 -23.32 0.65 -17.12
C ALA A 86 -22.83 1.10 -18.51
N LEU A 87 -21.87 2.03 -18.55
CA LEU A 87 -21.23 2.47 -19.80
C LEU A 87 -20.55 1.30 -20.54
N ALA A 88 -19.83 0.46 -19.81
CA ALA A 88 -19.19 -0.72 -20.39
C ALA A 88 -20.21 -1.73 -20.94
N ALA A 89 -21.33 -1.93 -20.26
CA ALA A 89 -22.41 -2.81 -20.72
C ALA A 89 -23.04 -2.28 -22.02
N VAL A 90 -23.32 -0.97 -22.10
CA VAL A 90 -23.86 -0.35 -23.33
C VAL A 90 -22.88 -0.50 -24.50
N ALA A 91 -21.59 -0.22 -24.29
CA ALA A 91 -20.57 -0.39 -25.32
C ALA A 91 -20.44 -1.86 -25.77
N ALA A 92 -20.45 -2.79 -24.82
CA ALA A 92 -20.39 -4.22 -25.12
C ALA A 92 -21.64 -4.71 -25.88
N MET A 93 -22.85 -4.22 -25.54
CA MET A 93 -24.07 -4.53 -26.26
C MET A 93 -24.03 -4.05 -27.71
N ALA A 94 -23.50 -2.86 -27.97
CA ALA A 94 -23.33 -2.34 -29.32
C ALA A 94 -22.37 -3.22 -30.15
N VAL A 95 -21.24 -3.62 -29.55
CA VAL A 95 -20.26 -4.53 -30.17
C VAL A 95 -20.86 -5.92 -30.42
N ALA A 96 -21.63 -6.44 -29.47
CA ALA A 96 -22.31 -7.73 -29.61
C ALA A 96 -23.32 -7.71 -30.76
N GLY A 97 -24.10 -6.63 -30.88
CA GLY A 97 -25.05 -6.46 -31.99
C GLY A 97 -24.36 -6.41 -33.35
N TRP A 98 -23.26 -5.65 -33.45
CA TRP A 98 -22.44 -5.61 -34.67
C TRP A 98 -21.85 -6.98 -35.02
N ALA A 99 -21.28 -7.67 -34.03
CA ALA A 99 -20.70 -9.00 -34.20
C ALA A 99 -21.73 -10.04 -34.63
N ALA A 100 -22.94 -9.99 -34.07
CA ALA A 100 -24.03 -10.88 -34.44
C ALA A 100 -24.50 -10.62 -35.89
N GLY A 101 -24.52 -9.36 -36.33
CA GLY A 101 -24.79 -9.01 -37.73
C GLY A 101 -23.69 -9.52 -38.67
N ALA A 102 -22.43 -9.37 -38.29
CA ALA A 102 -21.30 -9.88 -39.07
C ALA A 102 -21.30 -11.41 -39.20
N ALA A 103 -21.68 -12.14 -38.14
CA ALA A 103 -21.78 -13.60 -38.18
C ALA A 103 -22.92 -14.08 -39.08
N GLN A 104 -24.04 -13.36 -39.14
CA GLN A 104 -25.15 -13.68 -40.04
C GLN A 104 -24.83 -13.42 -41.52
N GLY A 105 -23.95 -12.46 -41.81
CA GLY A 105 -23.49 -12.16 -43.17
C GLY A 105 -22.28 -12.99 -43.61
N ALA A 106 -21.74 -13.86 -42.75
CA ALA A 106 -20.60 -14.71 -43.07
C ALA A 106 -21.03 -16.03 -43.71
N ASP A 107 -20.14 -16.60 -44.53
CA ASP A 107 -20.32 -17.95 -45.06
C ASP A 107 -20.50 -18.97 -43.92
N GLU A 108 -21.29 -20.02 -44.13
CA GLU A 108 -21.61 -21.03 -43.11
C GLU A 108 -20.36 -21.65 -42.45
N ALA A 109 -19.28 -21.82 -43.23
CA ALA A 109 -18.01 -22.32 -42.72
C ALA A 109 -17.30 -21.36 -41.76
N MET A 110 -17.47 -20.04 -41.94
CA MET A 110 -16.79 -18.98 -41.17
C MET A 110 -17.65 -18.38 -40.07
N ALA A 111 -18.97 -18.48 -40.15
CA ALA A 111 -19.93 -18.02 -39.14
C ALA A 111 -19.55 -18.38 -37.68
N PRO A 112 -19.18 -19.63 -37.33
CA PRO A 112 -18.81 -19.95 -35.95
C PRO A 112 -17.53 -19.25 -35.48
N LEU A 113 -16.55 -19.05 -36.38
CA LEU A 113 -15.30 -18.37 -36.06
C LEU A 113 -15.53 -16.87 -35.87
N VAL A 114 -16.37 -16.26 -36.71
CA VAL A 114 -16.80 -14.86 -36.58
C VAL A 114 -17.57 -14.64 -35.28
N ALA A 115 -18.49 -15.54 -34.93
CA ALA A 115 -19.25 -15.45 -33.68
C ALA A 115 -18.34 -15.57 -32.43
N LEU A 116 -17.35 -16.46 -32.47
CA LEU A 116 -16.37 -16.61 -31.39
C LEU A 116 -15.50 -15.34 -31.23
N ALA A 117 -14.97 -14.82 -32.34
CA ALA A 117 -14.18 -13.59 -32.33
C ALA A 117 -15.01 -12.39 -31.84
N GLY A 118 -16.26 -12.29 -32.29
CA GLY A 118 -17.21 -11.26 -31.84
C GLY A 118 -17.53 -11.34 -30.35
N SER A 119 -17.68 -12.54 -29.81
CA SER A 119 -17.89 -12.77 -28.37
C SER A 119 -16.67 -12.33 -27.56
N ALA A 120 -15.46 -12.70 -28.02
CA ALA A 120 -14.22 -12.26 -27.39
C ALA A 120 -14.08 -10.73 -27.41
N LEU A 121 -14.41 -10.09 -28.53
CA LEU A 121 -14.38 -8.63 -28.67
C LEU A 121 -15.40 -7.93 -27.74
N THR A 122 -16.58 -8.52 -27.57
CA THR A 122 -17.61 -8.03 -26.64
C THR A 122 -17.09 -8.03 -25.20
N VAL A 123 -16.51 -9.15 -24.75
CA VAL A 123 -15.92 -9.27 -23.41
C VAL A 123 -14.75 -8.30 -23.24
N ALA A 124 -13.86 -8.23 -24.22
CA ALA A 124 -12.73 -7.30 -24.20
C ALA A 124 -13.20 -5.84 -24.09
N THR A 125 -14.24 -5.47 -24.84
CA THR A 125 -14.85 -4.13 -24.80
C THR A 125 -15.38 -3.81 -23.41
N PHE A 126 -16.15 -4.72 -22.80
CA PHE A 126 -16.65 -4.52 -21.44
C PHE A 126 -15.50 -4.31 -20.44
N VAL A 127 -14.47 -5.16 -20.50
CA VAL A 127 -13.31 -5.07 -19.60
C VAL A 127 -12.56 -3.75 -19.81
N VAL A 128 -12.22 -3.40 -21.04
CA VAL A 128 -11.44 -2.19 -21.35
C VAL A 128 -12.20 -0.93 -20.95
N VAL A 129 -13.50 -0.82 -21.30
CA VAL A 129 -14.31 0.35 -20.98
C VAL A 129 -14.51 0.44 -19.47
N SER A 130 -14.86 -0.66 -18.80
CA SER A 130 -15.11 -0.65 -17.36
C SER A 130 -13.85 -0.34 -16.54
N LEU A 131 -12.66 -0.75 -17.00
CA LEU A 131 -11.40 -0.41 -16.32
C LEU A 131 -10.95 1.02 -16.60
N SER A 132 -11.20 1.54 -17.80
CA SER A 132 -10.76 2.89 -18.22
C SER A 132 -11.63 4.01 -17.66
N ALA A 133 -12.93 3.75 -17.48
CA ALA A 133 -13.90 4.71 -16.95
C ALA A 133 -13.90 4.80 -15.41
N ARG A 134 -13.23 3.87 -14.72
CA ARG A 134 -13.13 3.93 -13.25
C ARG A 134 -12.29 5.13 -12.80
N PRO A 135 -12.73 5.87 -11.77
CA PRO A 135 -11.96 6.96 -11.21
C PRO A 135 -10.72 6.45 -10.48
N LEU A 136 -9.63 7.22 -10.56
CA LEU A 136 -8.44 7.02 -9.76
C LEU A 136 -8.75 7.28 -8.28
N ARG A 137 -8.16 6.47 -7.39
CA ARG A 137 -8.36 6.58 -5.94
C ARG A 137 -7.09 7.12 -5.29
N HIS A 138 -6.99 8.45 -5.26
CA HIS A 138 -5.92 9.14 -4.55
C HIS A 138 -6.19 9.11 -3.05
N VAL A 139 -5.16 8.88 -2.24
CA VAL A 139 -5.25 8.96 -0.78
C VAL A 139 -4.68 10.30 -0.33
N THR A 140 -5.38 10.95 0.60
CA THR A 140 -4.96 12.23 1.17
C THR A 140 -4.78 12.09 2.66
N VAL A 141 -3.65 12.57 3.17
CA VAL A 141 -3.34 12.63 4.60
C VAL A 141 -3.46 14.08 5.05
N TYR A 142 -4.27 14.30 6.06
CA TYR A 142 -4.53 15.59 6.67
C TYR A 142 -3.92 15.67 8.07
N ARG A 143 -3.69 16.90 8.52
CA ARG A 143 -3.19 17.21 9.86
C ARG A 143 -4.11 16.71 10.97
N ASP A 144 -5.41 16.82 10.73
CA ASP A 144 -6.47 16.52 11.70
C ASP A 144 -7.78 16.11 10.98
N GLU A 145 -8.83 15.87 11.77
CA GLU A 145 -10.15 15.50 11.26
C GLU A 145 -10.87 16.66 10.53
N SER A 146 -10.44 17.92 10.68
CA SER A 146 -11.03 19.07 9.98
C SER A 146 -10.76 19.06 8.48
N ARG A 147 -9.73 18.32 8.03
CA ARG A 147 -9.32 18.15 6.62
C ARG A 147 -8.98 19.48 5.91
N ARG A 148 -8.66 20.53 6.68
CA ARG A 148 -8.29 21.84 6.13
C ARG A 148 -6.87 21.85 5.60
N GLU A 149 -5.98 21.16 6.29
CA GLU A 149 -4.55 21.14 5.98
C GLU A 149 -4.14 19.75 5.46
N VAL A 150 -3.67 19.71 4.22
CA VAL A 150 -3.12 18.51 3.60
C VAL A 150 -1.64 18.43 3.89
N VAL A 151 -1.22 17.30 4.43
CA VAL A 151 0.17 17.05 4.81
C VAL A 151 0.88 16.15 3.79
N LEU A 152 0.16 15.16 3.24
CA LEU A 152 0.70 14.22 2.27
C LEU A 152 -0.37 13.81 1.26
N ARG A 153 0.04 13.55 0.01
CA ARG A 153 -0.83 12.99 -1.03
C ARG A 153 -0.19 11.73 -1.61
N ILE A 154 -1.00 10.71 -1.84
CA ILE A 154 -0.58 9.47 -2.49
C ILE A 154 -1.46 9.30 -3.73
N LEU A 155 -0.89 9.60 -4.89
CA LEU A 155 -1.60 9.59 -6.15
C LEU A 155 -1.47 8.24 -6.83
N GLN A 156 -2.59 7.63 -7.22
CA GLN A 156 -2.56 6.48 -8.13
C GLN A 156 -2.19 6.93 -9.54
N ASP A 157 -1.12 6.37 -10.10
CA ASP A 157 -0.57 6.83 -11.40
C ASP A 157 -1.37 6.28 -12.59
N GLN A 158 -1.91 5.06 -12.45
CA GLN A 158 -2.47 4.29 -13.57
C GLN A 158 -3.91 3.88 -13.29
N ARG A 159 -4.82 4.12 -14.26
CA ARG A 159 -6.20 3.59 -14.20
C ARG A 159 -6.20 2.07 -14.38
N VAL A 160 -5.53 1.62 -15.43
CA VAL A 160 -5.38 0.21 -15.78
C VAL A 160 -3.95 -0.23 -15.49
N ALA A 161 -3.80 -1.30 -14.71
CA ALA A 161 -2.51 -1.84 -14.31
C ALA A 161 -2.60 -3.37 -14.31
N PHE A 162 -1.97 -4.02 -15.30
CA PHE A 162 -2.00 -5.48 -15.45
C PHE A 162 -0.87 -6.15 -14.67
N VAL A 163 0.37 -5.70 -14.91
CA VAL A 163 1.57 -6.29 -14.31
C VAL A 163 1.93 -5.54 -13.03
N MET A 164 1.88 -4.22 -13.06
CA MET A 164 2.39 -3.41 -11.98
C MET A 164 1.55 -2.16 -11.80
N ARG A 165 1.25 -1.84 -10.54
CA ARG A 165 0.59 -0.60 -10.15
C ARG A 165 1.55 0.28 -9.37
N SER A 166 1.63 1.55 -9.76
CA SER A 166 2.44 2.56 -9.09
C SER A 166 1.59 3.65 -8.46
N TYR A 167 2.14 4.23 -7.39
CA TYR A 167 1.58 5.36 -6.67
C TYR A 167 2.68 6.38 -6.39
N THR A 168 2.42 7.65 -6.66
CA THR A 168 3.35 8.75 -6.39
C THR A 168 3.01 9.39 -5.05
N VAL A 169 4.01 9.47 -4.15
CA VAL A 169 3.90 10.15 -2.85
C VAL A 169 4.41 11.57 -3.00
N LEU A 170 3.55 12.54 -2.69
CA LEU A 170 3.81 13.97 -2.77
C LEU A 170 3.69 14.63 -1.41
N THR A 171 4.53 15.62 -1.14
CA THR A 171 4.36 16.54 -0.01
C THR A 171 3.10 17.41 -0.18
N ALA A 172 2.73 18.13 0.87
CA ALA A 172 1.72 19.19 0.81
C ALA A 172 1.96 20.19 -0.35
N ALA A 173 3.22 20.56 -0.58
CA ALA A 173 3.65 21.46 -1.65
C ALA A 173 3.69 20.82 -3.06
N GLY A 174 3.37 19.53 -3.18
CA GLY A 174 3.40 18.82 -4.46
C GLY A 174 4.78 18.28 -4.87
N VAL A 175 5.78 18.35 -4.00
CA VAL A 175 7.12 17.79 -4.26
C VAL A 175 7.07 16.27 -4.15
N MET A 176 7.60 15.57 -5.16
CA MET A 176 7.63 14.11 -5.17
C MET A 176 8.68 13.56 -4.19
N LEU A 177 8.23 12.78 -3.22
CA LEU A 177 9.11 12.10 -2.25
C LEU A 177 9.51 10.70 -2.71
N ALA A 178 8.56 9.93 -3.24
CA ALA A 178 8.81 8.56 -3.70
C ALA A 178 7.71 8.04 -4.62
N ARG A 179 8.00 6.94 -5.29
CA ARG A 179 7.05 6.11 -6.02
C ARG A 179 6.95 4.73 -5.37
N LEU A 180 5.75 4.35 -4.97
CA LEU A 180 5.43 3.03 -4.44
C LEU A 180 5.01 2.13 -5.59
N ARG A 181 5.59 0.94 -5.73
CA ARG A 181 5.27 -0.01 -6.81
C ARG A 181 4.87 -1.35 -6.23
N LYS A 182 3.75 -1.87 -6.71
CA LYS A 182 3.27 -3.21 -6.44
C LYS A 182 3.28 -4.02 -7.73
N ASN A 183 4.03 -5.11 -7.78
CA ASN A 183 4.00 -6.05 -8.89
C ASN A 183 2.95 -7.14 -8.63
N TYR A 184 1.95 -7.26 -9.50
CA TYR A 184 0.89 -8.27 -9.40
C TYR A 184 1.36 -9.67 -9.80
N LEU A 185 2.36 -9.78 -10.68
CA LEU A 185 2.85 -11.07 -11.17
C LEU A 185 3.59 -11.87 -10.08
N HIS A 186 4.32 -11.18 -9.20
CA HIS A 186 5.00 -11.82 -8.06
C HIS A 186 4.11 -12.03 -6.82
N ASN A 187 2.87 -11.51 -6.82
CA ASN A 187 1.93 -11.73 -5.71
C ASN A 187 1.39 -13.16 -5.64
N VAL A 188 1.77 -14.04 -6.58
CA VAL A 188 1.42 -15.46 -6.57
C VAL A 188 2.16 -16.23 -5.47
N VAL A 189 3.33 -15.77 -4.99
CA VAL A 189 4.13 -16.49 -3.97
C VAL A 189 4.32 -15.68 -2.69
N ARG A 190 4.64 -14.39 -2.80
CA ARG A 190 4.90 -13.51 -1.64
C ARG A 190 4.61 -12.08 -2.02
N LYS A 191 3.75 -11.38 -1.27
CA LYS A 191 3.44 -9.98 -1.57
C LYS A 191 4.69 -9.12 -1.35
N ARG A 192 4.99 -8.27 -2.33
CA ARG A 192 6.12 -7.33 -2.30
C ARG A 192 5.69 -5.95 -2.74
N TRP A 193 6.17 -4.94 -2.03
CA TRP A 193 6.09 -3.55 -2.44
C TRP A 193 7.49 -2.97 -2.50
N TYR A 194 7.73 -2.14 -3.50
CA TYR A 194 8.97 -1.44 -3.70
C TYR A 194 8.73 0.06 -3.54
N VAL A 195 9.66 0.75 -2.91
CA VAL A 195 9.68 2.20 -2.74
C VAL A 195 10.87 2.72 -3.52
N GLU A 196 10.62 3.57 -4.51
CA GLU A 196 11.63 4.19 -5.34
C GLU A 196 11.69 5.69 -5.03
N MET A 197 12.83 6.18 -4.56
CA MET A 197 13.05 7.62 -4.32
C MET A 197 13.67 8.31 -5.56
N PRO A 198 13.27 9.55 -5.89
CA PRO A 198 13.87 10.32 -6.99
C PRO A 198 15.32 10.75 -6.72
N PRO A 199 16.20 10.79 -7.74
CA PRO A 199 16.41 9.78 -8.78
C PRO A 199 17.54 8.81 -8.37
N GLY A 200 17.18 7.52 -8.26
CA GLY A 200 18.08 6.38 -8.53
C GLY A 200 18.84 5.77 -7.35
N ARG A 201 18.71 6.29 -6.12
CA ARG A 201 19.66 5.93 -5.05
C ARG A 201 19.16 5.06 -3.91
N ARG A 202 17.85 4.87 -3.73
CA ARG A 202 17.35 4.12 -2.56
C ARG A 202 16.09 3.36 -2.88
N LEU A 203 16.18 2.04 -2.77
CA LEU A 203 15.05 1.15 -2.91
C LEU A 203 14.79 0.48 -1.57
N VAL A 204 13.61 0.75 -1.00
CA VAL A 204 13.12 0.02 0.18
C VAL A 204 12.09 -0.99 -0.29
N MET A 205 12.12 -2.19 0.26
CA MET A 205 11.16 -3.23 -0.06
C MET A 205 10.37 -3.62 1.20
N ALA A 206 9.04 -3.65 1.09
CA ALA A 206 8.19 -4.29 2.08
C ALA A 206 7.86 -5.70 1.62
N ILE A 207 8.16 -6.70 2.46
CA ILE A 207 7.93 -8.11 2.16
C ILE A 207 7.05 -8.74 3.24
N GLU A 208 6.06 -9.52 2.83
CA GLU A 208 5.21 -10.31 3.74
C GLU A 208 6.04 -11.34 4.53
N ASP A 209 5.93 -11.36 5.85
CA ASP A 209 6.80 -12.11 6.77
C ASP A 209 6.67 -13.64 6.61
N SER A 210 5.46 -14.19 6.44
CA SER A 210 5.26 -15.64 6.38
C SER A 210 4.73 -16.15 5.04
N ILE A 211 5.54 -16.94 4.34
CA ILE A 211 5.18 -17.67 3.11
C ILE A 211 4.18 -18.81 3.40
N VAL A 212 4.29 -19.44 4.58
CA VAL A 212 3.45 -20.59 4.96
C VAL A 212 2.01 -20.16 5.21
N LEU A 213 1.77 -19.05 5.93
CA LEU A 213 0.42 -18.52 6.14
C LEU A 213 -0.16 -17.91 4.86
N SER A 214 0.66 -17.37 3.96
CA SER A 214 0.20 -16.83 2.68
C SER A 214 -0.29 -17.94 1.73
N LEU A 215 0.39 -19.09 1.69
CA LEU A 215 -0.04 -20.30 0.98
C LEU A 215 -1.26 -20.95 1.65
N LEU A 216 -1.27 -21.05 2.98
CA LEU A 216 -2.39 -21.63 3.74
C LEU A 216 -3.68 -20.83 3.52
N ARG A 217 -3.62 -19.48 3.55
CA ARG A 217 -4.76 -18.58 3.21
C ARG A 217 -5.30 -18.83 1.80
N ARG A 218 -4.44 -19.24 0.87
CA ARG A 218 -4.82 -19.49 -0.52
C ARG A 218 -5.54 -20.82 -0.70
N VAL A 219 -5.17 -21.85 0.06
CA VAL A 219 -5.77 -23.19 0.00
C VAL A 219 -7.04 -23.28 0.86
N LEU A 220 -7.02 -22.63 2.03
CA LEU A 220 -8.08 -22.72 3.03
C LEU A 220 -9.05 -21.52 3.02
N GLY A 221 -8.80 -20.50 2.19
CA GLY A 221 -9.53 -19.24 2.24
C GLY A 221 -9.10 -18.35 3.42
N SER A 222 -9.68 -17.15 3.52
CA SER A 222 -9.46 -16.26 4.66
C SER A 222 -10.24 -16.80 5.87
N PHE A 223 -9.75 -17.85 6.53
CA PHE A 223 -10.34 -18.41 7.75
C PHE A 223 -10.56 -17.28 8.78
N PHE A 224 -11.79 -16.78 8.87
CA PHE A 224 -12.28 -15.81 9.87
C PHE A 224 -11.31 -14.64 10.19
N GLY A 225 -10.55 -14.13 9.23
CA GLY A 225 -9.62 -13.01 9.44
C GLY A 225 -8.43 -13.29 10.38
N LEU A 226 -8.18 -14.57 10.75
CA LEU A 226 -7.17 -15.00 11.73
C LEU A 226 -5.73 -15.00 11.19
N LEU A 227 -5.54 -15.00 9.87
CA LEU A 227 -4.22 -15.10 9.26
C LEU A 227 -3.58 -13.71 9.12
N ARG A 228 -2.58 -13.43 9.97
CA ARG A 228 -1.80 -12.18 10.00
C ARG A 228 -1.08 -11.93 8.68
N THR A 229 -1.09 -10.68 8.22
CA THR A 229 -0.09 -10.21 7.25
C THR A 229 0.78 -9.19 7.96
N ASN A 230 1.99 -9.62 8.30
CA ASN A 230 3.03 -8.71 8.77
C ASN A 230 3.94 -8.43 7.59
N PHE A 231 4.44 -7.20 7.50
CA PHE A 231 5.45 -6.85 6.52
C PHE A 231 6.73 -6.42 7.22
N VAL A 232 7.86 -6.82 6.67
CA VAL A 232 9.18 -6.34 7.07
C VAL A 232 9.67 -5.37 6.01
N LEU A 233 10.16 -4.22 6.45
CA LEU A 233 10.74 -3.17 5.61
C LEU A 233 12.26 -3.39 5.54
N VAL A 234 12.75 -3.61 4.34
CA VAL A 234 14.15 -3.97 4.07
C VAL A 234 14.79 -2.91 3.19
N ASP A 235 15.95 -2.41 3.59
CA ASP A 235 16.78 -1.52 2.77
C ASP A 235 17.55 -2.32 1.72
N LEU A 236 17.33 -2.05 0.43
CA LEU A 236 18.07 -2.67 -0.66
C LEU A 236 19.26 -1.84 -1.13
N ALA A 237 19.46 -0.62 -0.62
CA ALA A 237 20.59 0.22 -0.99
C ALA A 237 21.89 -0.18 -0.26
N GLY A 238 21.78 -0.79 0.93
CA GLY A 238 22.91 -1.08 1.82
C GLY A 238 23.63 -2.42 1.64
N GLY A 239 23.34 -3.19 0.58
CA GLY A 239 24.02 -4.46 0.26
C GLY A 239 23.60 -5.67 1.09
N GLU A 240 23.40 -5.53 2.41
CA GLU A 240 23.06 -6.65 3.32
C GLU A 240 21.56 -6.78 3.66
N GLY A 241 20.68 -5.94 3.11
CA GLY A 241 19.24 -6.08 3.38
C GLY A 241 18.88 -5.78 4.84
N ALA A 242 19.38 -4.66 5.37
CA ALA A 242 19.07 -4.26 6.74
C ALA A 242 17.57 -4.00 6.94
N THR A 243 17.00 -4.56 8.01
CA THR A 243 15.61 -4.30 8.40
C THR A 243 15.47 -2.89 8.96
N LEU A 244 14.71 -2.05 8.26
CA LEU A 244 14.39 -0.67 8.66
C LEU A 244 13.21 -0.61 9.64
N GLY A 245 12.33 -1.61 9.60
CA GLY A 245 11.15 -1.63 10.45
C GLY A 245 10.16 -2.72 10.05
N GLU A 246 9.02 -2.70 10.72
CA GLU A 246 7.97 -3.69 10.58
C GLU A 246 6.59 -3.03 10.53
N PHE A 247 5.68 -3.65 9.79
CA PHE A 247 4.27 -3.29 9.75
C PHE A 247 3.45 -4.50 10.22
N ASN A 248 2.98 -4.43 11.45
CA ASN A 248 2.38 -5.55 12.16
C ASN A 248 0.90 -5.32 12.42
N ARG A 249 0.06 -6.30 12.10
CA ARG A 249 -1.37 -6.28 12.46
C ARG A 249 -1.58 -6.83 13.86
N LYS A 250 -2.28 -6.10 14.73
CA LYS A 250 -2.68 -6.59 16.07
C LYS A 250 -4.06 -7.25 16.01
N PHE A 251 -4.22 -8.35 16.73
CA PHE A 251 -5.50 -9.06 16.85
C PHE A 251 -6.37 -8.34 17.88
N THR A 252 -7.19 -7.41 17.42
CA THR A 252 -8.21 -6.73 18.22
C THR A 252 -9.54 -6.78 17.49
N LEU A 253 -10.66 -6.58 18.21
CA LEU A 253 -12.01 -6.47 17.62
C LEU A 253 -12.09 -5.42 16.50
N LEU A 254 -11.19 -4.43 16.53
CA LEU A 254 -10.99 -3.43 15.49
C LEU A 254 -9.62 -3.65 14.84
N ASP A 255 -9.50 -3.39 13.55
CA ASP A 255 -8.20 -3.44 12.88
C ASP A 255 -7.28 -2.34 13.37
N ARG A 256 -6.16 -2.78 13.97
CA ARG A 256 -5.08 -1.91 14.45
C ARG A 256 -3.78 -2.39 13.84
N TYR A 257 -3.11 -1.49 13.13
CA TYR A 257 -1.79 -1.74 12.57
C TYR A 257 -0.75 -0.89 13.26
N VAL A 258 0.42 -1.47 13.44
CA VAL A 258 1.59 -0.82 14.03
C VAL A 258 2.67 -0.77 12.99
N LEU A 259 3.03 0.43 12.56
CA LEU A 259 4.24 0.69 11.79
C LEU A 259 5.33 1.07 12.78
N ASP A 260 6.31 0.19 12.98
CA ASP A 260 7.46 0.38 13.86
C ASP A 260 8.73 0.52 13.02
N LEU A 261 9.36 1.69 13.09
CA LEU A 261 10.59 2.06 12.39
C LEU A 261 11.75 2.25 13.39
N GLY A 262 11.62 1.71 14.60
CA GLY A 262 12.67 1.76 15.62
C GLY A 262 13.94 1.00 15.26
N GLY A 263 13.93 0.23 14.15
CA GLY A 263 15.14 -0.35 13.54
C GLY A 263 15.92 0.64 12.68
N ASP A 264 15.27 1.70 12.19
CA ASP A 264 15.87 2.74 11.35
C ASP A 264 16.26 3.98 12.18
N ALA A 265 17.22 3.81 13.09
CA ALA A 265 17.72 4.88 13.96
C ALA A 265 18.33 6.07 13.17
N ASP A 266 18.93 5.76 12.03
CA ASP A 266 19.56 6.72 11.11
C ASP A 266 18.53 7.51 10.26
N ARG A 267 17.22 7.19 10.37
CA ARG A 267 16.15 7.74 9.53
C ARG A 267 16.48 7.66 8.04
N ARG A 268 16.99 6.51 7.60
CA ARG A 268 17.31 6.24 6.18
C ARG A 268 16.05 6.26 5.32
N LEU A 269 14.92 5.85 5.89
CA LEU A 269 13.59 5.95 5.29
C LEU A 269 12.84 7.15 5.88
N ASP A 270 12.50 8.11 5.01
CA ASP A 270 11.64 9.24 5.37
C ASP A 270 10.31 8.72 5.95
N ARG A 271 9.96 9.19 7.14
CA ARG A 271 8.77 8.76 7.89
C ARG A 271 7.46 9.07 7.15
N ARG A 272 7.44 10.08 6.29
CA ARG A 272 6.32 10.37 5.38
C ARG A 272 6.13 9.26 4.35
N ILE A 273 7.23 8.79 3.77
CA ILE A 273 7.24 7.68 2.82
C ILE A 273 6.83 6.38 3.51
N ALA A 274 7.36 6.11 4.72
CA ALA A 274 7.01 4.94 5.50
C ALA A 274 5.52 4.89 5.86
N LEU A 275 4.95 6.02 6.31
CA LEU A 275 3.51 6.12 6.58
C LEU A 275 2.68 5.88 5.31
N ALA A 276 3.05 6.52 4.19
CA ALA A 276 2.37 6.30 2.92
C ALA A 276 2.39 4.84 2.50
N LEU A 277 3.53 4.17 2.65
CA LEU A 277 3.66 2.75 2.41
C LEU A 277 2.75 1.94 3.33
N GLY A 278 2.73 2.20 4.64
CA GLY A 278 1.85 1.52 5.60
C GLY A 278 0.36 1.63 5.23
N VAL A 279 -0.09 2.82 4.86
CA VAL A 279 -1.46 3.07 4.37
C VAL A 279 -1.76 2.25 3.10
N MET A 280 -0.81 2.19 2.17
CA MET A 280 -0.97 1.45 0.92
C MET A 280 -0.85 -0.07 1.08
N LEU A 281 -0.09 -0.56 2.07
CA LEU A 281 0.00 -1.97 2.43
C LEU A 281 -1.37 -2.50 2.88
N ASP A 282 -2.03 -1.80 3.80
CA ASP A 282 -3.39 -2.15 4.24
C ASP A 282 -4.40 -2.09 3.08
N THR A 283 -4.38 -0.99 2.30
CA THR A 283 -5.25 -0.82 1.12
C THR A 283 -5.07 -1.93 0.08
N GLY A 284 -3.84 -2.43 -0.08
CA GLY A 284 -3.49 -3.44 -1.06
C GLY A 284 -3.93 -4.87 -0.71
N GLU A 285 -4.39 -5.12 0.52
CA GLU A 285 -4.74 -6.45 1.04
C GLU A 285 -6.12 -6.94 0.58
N ARG A 286 -6.90 -6.12 -0.16
CA ARG A 286 -8.32 -6.35 -0.48
C ARG A 286 -9.16 -6.53 0.79
N ARG A 287 -9.43 -5.40 1.43
CA ARG A 287 -10.68 -5.18 2.15
C ARG A 287 -11.50 -4.17 1.35
#